data_AF-A0AAP5IAJ3-F1
#
_entry.id   AF-A0AAP5IAJ3-F1
#
_cell.length_a   1.000
_cell.length_b   1.000
_cell.length_c   1.000
_cell.angle_alpha   90.00
_cell.angle_beta   90.00
_cell.angle_gamma   90.00
#
_symmetry.space_group_name_H-M   'P 1'
#
loop_
_entity.id
_entity.type
_entity.pdbx_description
1 polymer ?
#
loop_
_entity_poly.entity_id
_entity_poly.type
_entity_poly.pdbx_seq_one_letter_code
_entity_poly.pdbx_strand_id
1 'polypeptide(L)' 'MSTRKGKKGIKNQPMFYDELKKIHGISLTDFSWRKLQKMAESKQLSVSEFVEQWIRETEG' A
#
# COMPACT_ATOMS: atom_id res chain seq x y z
N MET A 1 23.56 -3.35 -6.83
CA MET A 1 23.24 -4.54 -6.02
C MET A 1 21.74 -4.79 -6.12
N SER A 2 21.33 -6.01 -6.50
CA SER A 2 19.93 -6.37 -6.75
C SER A 2 19.25 -6.79 -5.44
N THR A 3 18.39 -5.96 -4.88
CA THR A 3 17.62 -6.19 -3.62
C THR A 3 16.43 -7.15 -3.80
N ARG A 4 16.58 -8.17 -4.66
CA ARG A 4 15.53 -9.16 -4.93
C ARG A 4 16.14 -10.55 -5.03
N LYS A 5 16.45 -11.15 -3.88
CA LYS A 5 16.71 -12.59 -3.78
C LYS A 5 16.01 -13.15 -2.55
N GLY A 6 14.89 -13.83 -2.75
CA GLY A 6 14.49 -14.93 -1.85
C GLY A 6 13.27 -14.76 -0.93
N LYS A 7 12.47 -13.69 -0.97
CA LYS A 7 11.19 -13.67 -0.22
C LYS A 7 10.04 -14.08 -1.13
N LYS A 8 9.55 -15.32 -0.98
CA LYS A 8 8.23 -15.73 -1.48
C LYS A 8 7.20 -14.78 -0.87
N GLY A 9 6.45 -14.05 -1.72
CA GLY A 9 5.33 -13.24 -1.27
C GLY A 9 4.29 -14.13 -0.61
N ILE A 10 4.13 -14.01 0.70
CA ILE A 10 3.08 -14.71 1.46
C ILE A 10 1.80 -13.89 1.28
N LYS A 11 0.70 -14.56 0.93
CA LYS A 11 -0.63 -13.94 0.76
C LYS A 11 -0.99 -13.23 2.07
N ASN A 12 -1.37 -11.94 2.00
CA ASN A 12 -1.72 -11.06 3.13
C ASN A 12 -0.58 -10.51 4.02
N GLN A 13 0.69 -10.65 3.64
CA GLN A 13 1.78 -9.98 4.38
C GLN A 13 2.33 -8.79 3.57
N PRO A 14 2.38 -7.56 4.13
CA PRO A 14 3.09 -6.45 3.50
C PRO A 14 4.54 -6.88 3.21
N MET A 15 4.98 -6.73 1.97
CA MET A 15 6.32 -7.16 1.55
C MET A 15 7.44 -6.32 2.18
N PHE A 16 7.10 -5.16 2.76
CA PHE A 16 8.04 -4.13 3.16
C PHE A 16 8.02 -3.78 4.66
N TYR A 17 7.06 -4.28 5.46
CA TYR A 17 6.89 -3.84 6.85
C TYR A 17 6.52 -5.00 7.80
N ASP A 18 7.03 -4.95 9.03
CA ASP A 18 6.90 -6.00 10.06
C ASP A 18 5.53 -6.05 10.77
N GLU A 19 4.62 -5.10 10.50
CA GLU A 19 3.31 -5.06 11.14
C GLU A 19 2.23 -5.83 10.35
N LEU A 20 1.42 -6.61 11.07
CA LEU A 20 0.24 -7.29 10.51
C LEU A 20 -0.82 -6.25 10.15
N LYS A 21 -1.24 -6.21 8.87
CA LYS A 21 -2.35 -5.36 8.43
C LYS A 21 -3.62 -5.74 9.21
N LYS A 22 -4.16 -4.78 9.97
CA LYS A 22 -5.51 -4.86 10.55
C LYS A 22 -6.51 -4.23 9.58
N ILE A 23 -7.70 -4.82 9.48
CA ILE A 23 -8.77 -4.25 8.65
C ILE A 23 -9.31 -3.01 9.36
N HIS A 24 -9.05 -1.85 8.79
CA HIS A 24 -9.65 -0.58 9.19
C HIS A 24 -10.61 -0.14 8.07
N GLY A 25 -11.90 -0.03 8.38
CA GLY A 25 -12.89 0.47 7.42
C GLY A 25 -12.81 2.00 7.32
N ILE A 26 -12.66 2.53 6.11
CA ILE A 26 -12.64 3.97 5.84
C ILE A 26 -13.77 4.28 4.85
N SER A 27 -14.62 5.24 5.16
CA SER A 27 -15.61 5.78 4.23
C SER A 27 -14.99 6.92 3.43
N LEU A 28 -14.98 6.78 2.11
CA LEU A 28 -14.45 7.77 1.18
C LEU A 28 -15.52 8.16 0.17
N THR A 29 -15.43 9.37 -0.39
CA THR A 29 -16.24 9.75 -1.54
C THR A 29 -15.80 8.98 -2.79
N ASP A 30 -16.71 8.76 -3.74
CA ASP A 30 -16.40 8.07 -5.00
C ASP A 30 -15.24 8.73 -5.76
N PHE A 31 -15.17 10.06 -5.73
CA PHE A 31 -14.07 10.81 -6.34
C PHE A 31 -12.72 10.46 -5.72
N SER A 32 -12.63 10.49 -4.40
CA SER A 32 -11.40 10.20 -3.66
C SER A 32 -10.97 8.74 -3.84
N TRP A 33 -11.92 7.80 -3.83
CA TRP A 33 -11.63 6.38 -4.05
C TRP A 33 -11.08 6.10 -5.45
N ARG A 34 -11.71 6.65 -6.50
CA ARG A 34 -11.22 6.52 -7.88
C ARG A 34 -9.85 7.14 -8.07
N LYS A 35 -9.59 8.27 -7.40
CA LYS A 35 -8.29 8.94 -7.48
C LYS A 35 -7.21 8.12 -6.79
N LEU A 36 -7.50 7.54 -5.62
CA LEU A 36 -6.60 6.61 -4.94
C LEU A 36 -6.28 5.37 -5.77
N GLN A 37 -7.28 4.77 -6.43
CA GLN A 37 -7.06 3.64 -7.34
C GLN A 37 -6.10 4.01 -8.47
N LYS A 38 -6.32 5.14 -9.16
CA LYS A 38 -5.44 5.60 -10.24
C LYS A 38 -4.00 5.88 -9.77
N MET A 39 -3.85 6.48 -8.60
CA MET A 39 -2.52 6.75 -8.03
C MET A 39 -1.79 5.45 -7.65
N ALA A 40 -2.51 4.49 -7.09
CA ALA A 40 -1.97 3.17 -6.75
C ALA A 40 -1.57 2.39 -8.01
N GLU A 41 -2.41 2.39 -9.05
CA GLU A 41 -2.12 1.80 -10.36
C GLU A 41 -0.87 2.41 -11.01
N SER A 42 -0.74 3.74 -10.96
CA SER A 42 0.44 4.44 -11.50
C SER A 42 1.74 4.04 -10.80
N LYS A 43 1.69 3.66 -9.52
CA LYS A 43 2.85 3.17 -8.76
C LYS A 43 2.97 1.64 -8.80
N GLN A 44 2.08 0.93 -9.50
CA GLN A 44 1.97 -0.54 -9.48
C GLN A 44 1.82 -1.12 -8.06
N LEU A 45 1.11 -0.39 -7.19
CA LEU A 45 0.87 -0.75 -5.80
C LEU A 45 -0.62 -1.05 -5.56
N SER A 46 -0.91 -1.78 -4.48
CA SER A 46 -2.27 -1.88 -3.97
C SER A 46 -2.67 -0.57 -3.30
N VAL A 47 -3.97 -0.22 -3.30
CA VAL A 47 -4.46 1.01 -2.66
C VAL A 47 -4.10 1.08 -1.18
N SER A 48 -4.11 -0.05 -0.47
CA SER A 48 -3.67 -0.13 0.94
C SER A 48 -2.19 0.23 1.10
N GLU A 49 -1.32 -0.32 0.26
CA GLU A 49 0.12 -0.03 0.26
C GLU A 49 0.41 1.42 -0.14
N PHE A 50 -0.36 1.96 -1.09
CA PHE A 50 -0.28 3.35 -1.49
C PHE A 50 -0.62 4.30 -0.35
N VAL A 51 -1.69 4.01 0.40
CA VAL A 51 -2.09 4.82 1.56
C VAL A 51 -1.04 4.74 2.68
N GLU A 52 -0.50 3.56 2.96
CA GLU A 52 0.58 3.40 3.94
C GLU A 52 1.84 4.19 3.54
N GLN A 53 2.24 4.15 2.27
CA GLN A 53 3.35 4.98 1.77
C GLN A 53 3.05 6.47 1.89
N TRP A 54 1.85 6.90 1.48
CA TRP A 54 1.47 8.31 1.49
C TRP A 54 1.48 8.90 2.91
N ILE A 55 0.99 8.15 3.91
CA ILE A 55 1.02 8.57 5.31
C ILE A 55 2.46 8.73 5.79
N ARG A 56 3.34 7.76 5.49
CA ARG A 56 4.77 7.81 5.86
C ARG A 56 5.53 8.95 5.15
N GLU A 57 5.20 9.23 3.89
CA GLU A 57 5.74 10.39 3.15
C GLU A 57 5.28 11.73 3.73
N THR A 58 4.13 11.77 4.40
CA THR A 58 3.56 13.01 4.99
C THR A 58 4.00 13.22 6.44
N GLU A 59 4.31 12.16 7.17
CA GLU A 59 4.82 12.22 8.55
C GLU A 59 6.31 12.60 8.62
N GLY A 60 7.08 12.32 7.55
CA GLY A 60 8.49 12.72 7.40
C GLY A 60 8.65 14.14 6.88
#